data_AF-A0A5K1ESE3-F1
#
_entry.id   AF-A0A5K1ESE3-F1
#
_cell.length_a   1.000
_cell.length_b   1.000
_cell.length_c   1.000
_cell.angle_alpha   90.00
_cell.angle_beta   90.00
_cell.angle_gamma   90.00
#
_symmetry.space_group_name_H-M   'P 1'
#
loop_
_entity.id
_entity.type
_entity.pdbx_description
1 polymer ?
#
loop_
_entity_poly.entity_id
_entity_poly.type
_entity_poly.pdbx_seq_one_letter_code
_entity_poly.pdbx_strand_id
1 'polypeptide(L)' 'LFFPFSGIASMIYSIIGIIIFSGYVIYDTDDLIKRYSYDEYIWASCRLYLDIINLFLLLLRLFGSNRE' A
#
# COMPACT_ATOMS: atom_id res chain seq x y z
N LEU A 1 -13.75 5.34 -11.51
CA LEU A 1 -14.37 4.52 -12.58
C LEU A 1 -14.86 5.33 -13.79
N PHE A 2 -14.74 6.67 -13.89
CA PHE A 2 -15.28 7.42 -15.05
C PHE A 2 -14.45 8.61 -15.58
N PHE A 3 -13.18 8.76 -15.22
CA PHE A 3 -12.29 9.71 -15.87
C PHE A 3 -10.92 9.07 -16.12
N PRO A 4 -10.44 9.01 -17.38
CA PRO A 4 -9.05 8.65 -17.63
C PRO A 4 -8.19 9.81 -17.11
N PHE A 5 -7.65 9.65 -15.91
CA PHE A 5 -6.63 10.56 -15.40
C PHE A 5 -5.43 10.51 -16.35
N SER A 6 -4.88 11.68 -16.69
CA SER A 6 -3.66 11.77 -17.49
C SER A 6 -2.52 10.96 -16.82
N GLY A 7 -1.55 10.49 -17.60
CA GLY A 7 -0.42 9.70 -17.09
C GLY A 7 0.27 10.35 -15.88
N ILE A 8 0.43 11.68 -15.90
CA ILE A 8 1.00 12.46 -14.79
C ILE A 8 0.12 12.40 -13.52
N ALA A 9 -1.21 12.55 -13.65
CA ALA A 9 -2.10 12.46 -12.50
C ALA A 9 -2.12 11.05 -11.89
N SER A 10 -2.05 10.01 -12.72
CA SER A 10 -1.91 8.61 -12.26
C SER A 10 -0.58 8.37 -11.54
N MET A 11 0.51 8.97 -12.04
CA MET A 11 1.84 8.90 -11.44
C MET A 11 1.86 9.57 -10.05
N ILE A 12 1.35 10.79 -9.93
CA ILE A 12 1.27 11.52 -8.66
C ILE A 12 0.43 10.73 -7.64
N TYR A 13 -0.72 10.21 -8.06
CA TYR A 13 -1.56 9.35 -7.21
C TYR A 13 -0.79 8.13 -6.70
N SER A 14 -0.03 7.48 -7.59
CA SER A 14 0.76 6.30 -7.25
C SER A 14 1.86 6.63 -6.23
N ILE A 15 2.57 7.74 -6.41
CA ILE A 15 3.63 8.19 -5.49
C ILE A 15 3.06 8.51 -4.11
N ILE A 16 1.97 9.28 -4.03
CA ILE A 16 1.33 9.62 -2.76
C ILE A 16 0.86 8.34 -2.06
N GLY A 17 0.22 7.43 -2.80
CA GLY A 17 -0.21 6.14 -2.27
C GLY A 17 0.96 5.32 -1.72
N ILE A 18 2.08 5.23 -2.44
CA ILE A 18 3.28 4.48 -2.00
C ILE A 18 3.79 5.02 -0.67
N ILE A 19 3.86 6.34 -0.51
CA ILE A 19 4.34 6.97 0.74
C ILE A 19 3.40 6.61 1.90
N ILE A 20 2.09 6.72 1.69
CA ILE A 20 1.08 6.42 2.71
C ILE A 20 1.12 4.93 3.11
N PHE A 21 1.06 4.01 2.15
CA PHE A 21 1.08 2.57 2.44
C PHE A 21 2.41 2.10 3.03
N SER A 22 3.54 2.70 2.63
CA SER A 22 4.82 2.43 3.30
C SER A 22 4.79 2.87 4.77
N GLY A 23 4.15 4.00 5.07
CA GLY A 23 3.92 4.45 6.44
C GLY A 23 3.03 3.48 7.23
N TYR A 24 1.95 2.99 6.63
CA TYR A 24 1.08 1.99 7.27
C TYR A 24 1.82 0.69 7.55
N VAL A 25 2.62 0.16 6.61
CA VAL A 25 3.42 -1.05 6.85
C VAL A 25 4.33 -0.88 8.06
N ILE A 26 5.02 0.27 8.18
CA ILE A 26 5.91 0.53 9.33
C ILE A 26 5.11 0.59 10.63
N TYR A 27 4.00 1.34 10.65
CA TYR A 27 3.17 1.51 11.83
C TYR A 27 2.51 0.20 12.27
N ASP A 28 1.89 -0.53 11.34
CA ASP A 28 1.18 -1.77 11.62
C ASP A 28 2.17 -2.89 12.01
N THR A 29 3.40 -2.87 11.49
CA THR A 29 4.46 -3.80 11.92
C THR A 29 4.95 -3.46 13.34
N ASP A 30 5.10 -2.19 13.69
CA ASP A 30 5.46 -1.77 15.06
C ASP A 30 4.37 -2.16 16.07
N ASP A 31 3.11 -1.98 15.69
CA ASP A 31 1.94 -2.39 16.48
C ASP A 31 1.93 -3.93 16.65
N LEU A 32 2.15 -4.68 15.56
CA LEU A 32 2.26 -6.16 15.57
C LEU A 32 3.28 -6.67 16.60
N ILE A 33 4.49 -6.11 16.57
CA ILE A 33 5.62 -6.55 17.41
C ILE A 33 5.38 -6.24 18.89
N LYS A 34 4.69 -5.13 19.20
CA LYS A 34 4.59 -4.62 20.57
C LYS A 34 3.32 -5.00 21.31
N ARG A 35 2.22 -5.33 20.62
CA ARG A 35 0.88 -5.32 21.24
C ARG A 35 -0.01 -6.54 21.02
N TYR A 36 0.33 -7.48 20.15
CA TYR A 36 -0.61 -8.57 19.80
C TYR A 36 -0.43 -9.81 20.68
N SER A 37 -1.55 -10.25 21.27
CA SER A 37 -1.72 -11.57 21.87
C SER A 37 -1.96 -12.62 20.77
N TYR A 38 -1.75 -13.91 21.06
CA TYR A 38 -1.87 -15.03 20.11
C TYR A 38 -3.19 -15.08 19.31
N ASP A 39 -4.28 -14.55 19.86
CA ASP A 39 -5.60 -14.57 19.23
C ASP A 39 -5.81 -13.50 18.14
N GLU A 40 -4.99 -12.44 18.13
CA GLU A 40 -5.20 -11.28 17.26
C GLU A 40 -4.29 -11.30 16.01
N TYR A 41 -3.39 -12.28 15.89
CA TYR A 41 -2.44 -12.41 14.77
C TYR A 41 -3.12 -12.59 13.41
N ILE A 42 -4.29 -13.23 13.36
CA ILE A 42 -5.04 -13.42 12.10
C ILE A 42 -5.43 -12.05 11.53
N TRP A 43 -6.02 -11.19 12.36
CA TRP A 43 -6.44 -9.85 11.96
C TRP A 43 -5.27 -8.96 11.57
N ALA A 44 -4.18 -9.01 12.36
CA ALA A 44 -2.99 -8.23 12.07
C ALA A 44 -2.31 -8.68 10.76
N SER A 45 -2.29 -10.00 10.49
CA SER A 45 -1.77 -10.54 9.23
C SER A 45 -2.61 -10.11 8.03
N CYS A 46 -3.95 -10.12 8.16
CA CYS A 46 -4.84 -9.61 7.10
C CYS A 46 -4.58 -8.13 6.81
N ARG A 47 -4.35 -7.31 7.84
CA ARG A 47 -4.08 -5.88 7.69
C ARG A 47 -2.75 -5.62 6.97
N LEU A 48 -1.67 -6.24 7.42
CA LEU A 48 -0.36 -6.17 6.75
C LEU A 48 -0.43 -6.68 5.31
N TYR A 49 -1.19 -7.74 5.04
CA TYR A 49 -1.36 -8.28 3.70
C TYR A 49 -2.02 -7.27 2.75
N LEU A 50 -3.06 -6.58 3.21
CA LEU A 50 -3.73 -5.54 2.43
C LEU A 50 -2.80 -4.37 2.12
N ASP A 51 -1.98 -3.94 3.09
CA ASP A 51 -1.01 -2.86 2.85
C ASP A 51 0.05 -3.27 1.83
N ILE A 52 0.58 -4.49 1.91
CA ILE A 52 1.58 -5.01 0.96
C ILE A 52 0.99 -5.11 -0.45
N ILE A 53 -0.24 -5.61 -0.61
CA ILE A 53 -0.89 -5.66 -1.94
C ILE A 53 -1.06 -4.26 -2.51
N ASN A 54 -1.57 -3.32 -1.71
CA ASN A 54 -1.80 -1.96 -2.19
C ASN A 54 -0.48 -1.28 -2.60
N LEU A 55 0.56 -1.42 -1.79
CA LEU A 55 1.90 -0.94 -2.12
C LEU A 55 2.41 -1.56 -3.43
N PHE A 56 2.26 -2.88 -3.59
CA PHE A 56 2.66 -3.59 -4.80
C PHE A 56 1.92 -3.09 -6.05
N LEU A 57 0.60 -2.94 -5.98
CA LEU A 57 -0.22 -2.46 -7.10
C LEU A 57 0.13 -1.01 -7.49
N LEU A 58 0.41 -0.15 -6.51
CA LEU A 58 0.83 1.23 -6.77
C LEU A 58 2.22 1.30 -7.39
N LEU A 59 3.16 0.44 -6.97
CA LEU A 59 4.47 0.30 -7.61
C LEU A 59 4.35 -0.24 -9.04
N LEU A 60 3.52 -1.26 -9.25
CA LEU A 60 3.23 -1.80 -10.58
C LEU A 60 2.66 -0.72 -11.51
N ARG A 61 1.73 0.10 -11.00
CA ARG A 61 1.17 1.22 -11.75
C ARG A 61 2.25 2.26 -12.07
N LEU A 62 3.06 2.65 -11.10
CA LEU A 62 4.13 3.65 -11.29
C LEU A 62 5.14 3.20 -12.35
N PHE A 63 5.61 1.95 -12.28
CA PHE A 63 6.61 1.43 -13.21
C PHE A 63 6.03 0.94 -14.53
N GLY A 64 4.79 0.46 -14.54
CA GLY A 64 4.07 0.02 -15.73
C GLY A 64 3.59 1.18 -16.59
N SER A 65 3.18 2.30 -15.98
CA SER A 65 2.80 3.53 -16.69
C SER A 65 3.97 4.23 -17.39
N ASN A 66 5.21 3.91 -17.01
CA ASN A 66 6.42 4.46 -17.64
C ASN A 66 6.92 3.61 -18.82
N ARG A 67 6.13 2.62 -19.29
CA ARG A 67 6.48 1.72 -20.41
C ARG A 67 5.76 2.07 -21.71
N GLU A 68 5.24 3.29 -21.82
CA GLU A 68 4.78 3.90 -23.08
C GLU A 68 5.87 4.76 -23.69
#